data_AF-A0AAP0FVR6-F1
#
_entry.id   AF-A0AAP0FVR6-F1
#
_cell.length_a   1.000
_cell.length_b   1.000
_cell.length_c   1.000
_cell.angle_alpha   90.00
_cell.angle_beta   90.00
_cell.angle_gamma   90.00
#
_symmetry.space_group_name_H-M   'P 1'
#
loop_
_entity.id
_entity.type
_entity.pdbx_description
1 polymer ?
#
loop_
_entity_poly.entity_id
_entity_poly.type
_entity_poly.pdbx_seq_one_letter_code
_entity_poly.pdbx_strand_id
1 'polypeptide(L)' 'MDARKCVRFTPEQVEALERVYDEYHKPSSLRRQQLIRDCTILANIEPKQIKVWFHNRR' A
#
# COMPACT_ATOMS: atom_id res chain seq x y z
N MET A 1 -1.40 9.99 24.70
CA MET A 1 -0.34 9.89 23.68
C MET A 1 -0.78 8.83 22.69
N ASP A 2 -1.81 9.16 21.93
CA ASP A 2 -2.42 8.32 20.92
C ASP A 2 -1.34 7.97 19.92
N ALA A 3 -0.91 6.72 19.96
CA ALA A 3 0.00 6.15 19.00
C ALA A 3 -0.63 6.35 17.64
N ARG A 4 -0.29 7.48 17.00
CA ARG A 4 -0.24 7.63 15.55
C ARG A 4 0.73 6.54 15.15
N LYS A 5 0.19 5.34 14.99
CA LYS A 5 0.88 4.13 14.58
C LYS A 5 1.70 4.55 13.38
N CYS A 6 3.00 4.75 13.55
CA CYS A 6 3.92 4.70 12.43
C CYS A 6 3.73 3.30 11.88
N VAL A 7 2.84 3.16 10.90
CA VAL A 7 2.63 1.89 10.24
C VAL A 7 3.91 1.63 9.49
N ARG A 8 4.77 0.86 10.16
CA ARG A 8 5.87 0.17 9.53
C ARG A 8 5.22 -0.95 8.75
N PHE A 9 5.08 -0.73 7.46
CA PHE A 9 4.84 -1.82 6.52
C PHE A 9 5.94 -2.84 6.71
N THR A 10 5.59 -4.12 6.77
CA THR A 10 6.60 -5.18 6.78
C THR A 10 7.35 -5.20 5.44
N PRO A 11 8.57 -5.76 5.36
CA PRO A 11 9.32 -5.84 4.12
C PRO A 11 8.49 -6.43 2.97
N GLU A 12 7.68 -7.45 3.26
CA GLU A 12 6.80 -8.10 2.29
C GLU A 12 5.68 -7.17 1.81
N GLN A 13 5.09 -6.38 2.71
CA GLN A 13 4.08 -5.38 2.35
C GLN A 13 4.69 -4.25 1.51
N VAL A 14 5.92 -3.81 1.83
CA VAL A 14 6.65 -2.83 1.03
C VAL A 14 6.96 -3.40 -0.35
N GLU A 15 7.46 -4.62 -0.45
CA GLU A 15 7.77 -5.28 -1.73
C GLU A 15 6.52 -5.39 -2.62
N ALA A 16 5.36 -5.76 -2.06
CA ALA A 16 4.11 -5.79 -2.80
C ALA A 16 3.66 -4.41 -3.29
N LEU A 17 3.84 -3.36 -2.47
CA LEU A 17 3.52 -1.98 -2.85
C LEU A 17 4.50 -1.45 -3.92
N GLU A 18 5.78 -1.75 -3.81
CA GLU A 18 6.82 -1.37 -4.77
C GLU A 18 6.63 -2.06 -6.11
N ARG A 19 6.33 -3.37 -6.11
CA ARG A 19 6.04 -4.13 -7.34
C ARG A 19 4.90 -3.49 -8.14
N VAL A 20 3.85 -3.04 -7.46
CA VAL A 20 2.71 -2.37 -8.10
C VAL A 20 3.06 -0.97 -8.59
N TYR A 21 3.92 -0.27 -7.87
CA TYR A 21 4.41 1.05 -8.25
C TYR A 21 5.30 0.99 -9.51
N ASP A 22 6.18 -0.01 -9.57
CA ASP A 22 7.08 -0.26 -10.71
C ASP A 22 6.30 -0.72 -11.95
N GLU A 23 5.33 -1.62 -11.77
CA GLU A 23 4.50 -2.17 -12.86
C GLU A 23 3.64 -1.08 -13.55
N TYR A 24 3.25 -0.03 -12.82
CA TYR A 24 2.52 1.10 -13.39
C TYR A 24 3.01 2.40 -12.77
N HIS A 25 3.73 3.23 -13.54
CA HIS A 25 4.08 4.61 -13.21
C HIS A 25 2.90 5.48 -12.67
N LYS A 26 1.64 5.01 -12.78
CA LYS A 26 0.49 5.44 -11.96
C LYS A 26 -0.45 4.26 -11.69
N PRO A 27 -0.51 3.70 -10.47
CA PRO A 27 -1.54 2.71 -10.16
C PRO A 27 -2.91 3.40 -10.13
N SER A 28 -3.78 3.02 -11.07
CA SER A 28 -5.18 3.47 -11.09
C SER A 28 -5.90 3.06 -9.81
N SER A 29 -6.95 3.77 -9.43
CA SER A 29 -7.71 3.49 -8.19
C SER A 29 -8.24 2.04 -8.15
N LEU A 30 -8.58 1.46 -9.30
CA LEU A 30 -9.05 0.08 -9.43
C LEU A 30 -7.94 -0.93 -9.08
N ARG A 31 -6.71 -0.69 -9.56
CA ARG A 31 -5.56 -1.57 -9.29
C ARG A 31 -5.22 -1.59 -7.79
N ARG A 32 -5.36 -0.45 -7.10
CA ARG A 32 -5.21 -0.36 -5.64
C ARG A 32 -6.23 -1.20 -4.89
N GLN A 33 -7.48 -1.26 -5.35
CA GLN A 33 -8.49 -2.10 -4.72
C GLN A 33 -8.28 -3.58 -5.01
N GLN A 34 -7.87 -3.94 -6.23
CA GLN A 34 -7.46 -5.32 -6.57
C GLN A 34 -6.31 -5.76 -5.70
N LEU A 35 -5.29 -4.92 -5.48
CA LEU A 35 -4.14 -5.26 -4.65
C LEU A 35 -4.53 -5.66 -3.21
N ILE A 36 -5.46 -4.95 -2.58
CA ILE A 36 -5.94 -5.29 -1.22
C ILE A 36 -6.66 -6.64 -1.21
N ARG A 37 -7.30 -7.02 -2.34
CA ARG A 37 -8.03 -8.27 -2.49
C ARG A 37 -7.12 -9.45 -2.88
N ASP A 38 -6.13 -9.20 -3.72
CA ASP A 38 -5.24 -10.20 -4.30
C ASP A 38 -4.05 -10.50 -3.38
N CYS A 39 -3.57 -9.50 -2.62
CA CYS A 39 -2.53 -9.67 -1.62
C CYS A 39 -3.12 -9.76 -0.22
N THR A 40 -3.23 -10.99 0.30
CA THR A 40 -3.65 -11.27 1.68
C THR A 40 -2.80 -10.55 2.73
N ILE A 41 -1.52 -10.29 2.42
CA ILE A 41 -0.60 -9.52 3.30
C ILE A 41 -0.99 -8.04 3.42
N LEU A 42 -1.69 -7.50 2.42
CA LEU A 42 -2.18 -6.12 2.37
C LEU A 42 -3.67 -6.03 2.79
N ALA A 43 -4.35 -7.16 2.98
CA ALA A 43 -5.77 -7.21 3.35
C ALA A 43 -6.06 -6.56 4.72
N ASN A 44 -5.08 -6.56 5.63
CA ASN A 44 -5.15 -5.90 6.94
C ASN A 44 -4.71 -4.43 6.93
N ILE A 45 -4.37 -3.86 5.77
CA ILE A 45 -3.96 -2.46 5.65
C ILE A 45 -5.16 -1.61 5.27
N GLU A 46 -5.36 -0.51 6.00
CA GLU A 46 -6.42 0.43 5.66
C GLU A 46 -6.16 1.09 4.29
N PRO A 47 -7.19 1.26 3.42
CA PRO A 47 -7.05 1.90 2.12
C PRO A 47 -6.43 3.31 2.17
N LYS A 48 -6.65 4.03 3.28
CA LYS A 48 -6.05 5.35 3.54
C LYS A 48 -4.52 5.27 3.64
N GLN A 49 -3.96 4.20 4.20
CA GLN A 49 -2.52 4.03 4.38
C GLN A 49 -1.82 3.73 3.07
N ILE A 50 -2.44 2.89 2.24
CA ILE A 50 -1.98 2.63 0.87
C ILE A 50 -1.98 3.95 0.08
N LYS A 51 -3.04 4.76 0.20
CA LYS A 51 -3.11 6.09 -0.42
C LYS A 51 -1.96 7.01 0.01
N VAL A 52 -1.65 7.05 1.32
CA VAL A 52 -0.54 7.87 1.85
C VAL A 52 0.82 7.35 1.37
N TRP A 53 1.04 6.03 1.35
CA TRP A 53 2.30 5.45 0.86
C TRP A 53 2.57 5.85 -0.60
N PHE A 54 1.55 5.72 -1.47
CA PHE A 54 1.67 6.15 -2.87
C PHE A 54 1.80 7.67 -3.03
N HIS A 55 1.29 8.46 -2.10
CA HIS A 55 1.47 9.92 -2.11
C HIS A 55 2.88 10.32 -1.68
N ASN A 56 3.45 9.65 -0.67
CA ASN A 56 4.80 9.89 -0.17
C ASN A 56 5.91 9.38 -1.12
N ARG A 57 5.59 8.43 -2.00
CA ARG A 57 6.51 7.89 -3.01
C ARG A 57 6.60 8.72 -4.30
N ARG A 58 5.76 9.74 -4.46
CA ARG A 58 5.67 10.60 -5.64
C ARG A 58 6.65 11.76 -5.58
#